data_AF-A0A562SIZ5-F1
#
_entry.id   AF-A0A562SIZ5-F1
#
_cell.length_a   1.000
_cell.length_b   1.000
_cell.length_c   1.000
_cell.angle_alpha   90.00
_cell.angle_beta   90.00
_cell.angle_gamma   90.00
#
_symmetry.space_group_name_H-M   'P 1'
#
loop_
_entity.id
_entity.type
_entity.pdbx_description
1 polymer ?
#
loop_
_entity_poly.entity_id
_entity_poly.type
_entity_poly.pdbx_seq_one_letter_code
_entity_poly.pdbx_strand_id
1 'polypeptide(L)'
;MIYRALGLASNAATQSLELVFASFEVSGQKWAVEIRHTNSVAYPAELWNKLAGAAQLPAVDYLQVHVDYGHWVAAQAKQFIDDHQLDYQVQLIGLMGHTAINSPATKMSHALGDGAAVAAVTGVNVVSDFRNINLALEGKGEPVFALAESLLAAPEQVNHDAFYSAFFALLRWREENNLHAADTGALRNSIGGAVWVGQEW
;
A
#
# COMPACT_ATOMS: atom_id res chain seq x y z
N MET A 1 16.34 15.56 -0.11
CA MET A 1 16.54 14.19 0.45
C MET A 1 15.99 13.20 -0.55
N ILE A 2 16.62 12.03 -0.68
CA ILE A 2 16.19 10.98 -1.62
C ILE A 2 15.66 9.80 -0.83
N TYR A 3 14.47 9.34 -1.20
CA TYR A 3 13.81 8.16 -0.66
C TYR A 3 13.56 7.14 -1.77
N ARG A 4 13.61 5.85 -1.45
CA ARG A 4 13.32 4.78 -2.40
C ARG A 4 12.32 3.82 -1.79
N ALA A 5 11.16 3.74 -2.39
CA ALA A 5 10.06 2.94 -1.89
C ALA A 5 9.49 2.02 -2.97
N LEU A 6 9.09 0.83 -2.53
CA LEU A 6 8.34 -0.13 -3.34
C LEU A 6 6.87 -0.06 -2.93
N GLY A 7 5.99 0.18 -3.88
CA GLY A 7 4.56 0.19 -3.68
C GLY A 7 3.92 -1.08 -4.21
N LEU A 8 2.97 -1.61 -3.46
CA LEU A 8 2.26 -2.86 -3.71
C LEU A 8 0.75 -2.63 -3.62
N ALA A 9 0.02 -2.91 -4.69
CA ALA A 9 -1.44 -2.77 -4.70
C ALA A 9 -2.12 -3.87 -5.52
N SER A 10 -3.27 -4.34 -5.04
CA SER A 10 -4.11 -5.23 -5.83
C SER A 10 -4.87 -4.44 -6.90
N ASN A 11 -4.83 -4.91 -8.14
CA ASN A 11 -5.70 -4.45 -9.21
C ASN A 11 -6.78 -5.50 -9.50
N ALA A 12 -8.00 -5.25 -9.02
CA ALA A 12 -9.13 -6.15 -9.22
C ALA A 12 -9.59 -6.24 -10.69
N ALA A 13 -9.37 -5.17 -11.49
CA ALA A 13 -9.81 -5.14 -12.88
C ALA A 13 -8.96 -6.06 -13.77
N THR A 14 -7.65 -6.11 -13.51
CA THR A 14 -6.71 -6.99 -14.22
C THR A 14 -6.40 -8.28 -13.47
N GLN A 15 -6.94 -8.44 -12.25
CA GLN A 15 -6.70 -9.59 -11.38
C GLN A 15 -5.21 -9.84 -11.17
N SER A 16 -4.48 -8.78 -10.79
CA SER A 16 -3.04 -8.79 -10.62
C SER A 16 -2.59 -8.03 -9.39
N LEU A 17 -1.40 -8.36 -8.89
CA LEU A 17 -0.63 -7.53 -7.98
C LEU A 17 0.27 -6.60 -8.79
N GLU A 18 0.18 -5.32 -8.48
CA GLU A 18 0.96 -4.27 -9.12
C GLU A 18 2.10 -3.86 -8.20
N LEU A 19 3.31 -3.78 -8.77
CA LEU A 19 4.54 -3.44 -8.07
C LEU A 19 5.18 -2.22 -8.74
N VAL A 20 5.50 -1.19 -7.96
CA VAL A 20 6.16 0.03 -8.46
C VAL A 20 7.30 0.40 -7.53
N PHE A 21 8.53 0.32 -8.00
CA PHE A 21 9.70 0.82 -7.28
C PHE A 21 10.14 2.16 -7.85
N ALA A 22 10.17 3.18 -6.99
CA ALA A 22 10.43 4.55 -7.38
C ALA A 22 11.40 5.25 -6.42
N SER A 23 12.15 6.20 -6.97
CA SER A 23 13.00 7.12 -6.24
C SER A 23 12.32 8.48 -6.14
N PHE A 24 12.07 8.94 -4.92
CA PHE A 24 11.41 10.19 -4.61
C PHE A 24 12.43 11.19 -4.07
N GLU A 25 12.57 12.33 -4.74
CA GLU A 25 13.38 13.43 -4.26
C GLU A 25 12.50 14.53 -3.69
N VAL A 26 12.82 14.98 -2.47
CA VAL A 26 12.13 16.11 -1.82
C VAL A 26 13.10 17.25 -1.56
N SER A 27 12.70 18.44 -1.98
CA SER A 27 13.37 19.71 -1.68
C SER A 27 12.33 20.74 -1.23
N GLY A 28 12.35 21.07 0.07
CA GLY A 28 11.25 21.80 0.70
C GLY A 28 9.97 20.95 0.72
N GLN A 29 8.91 21.43 0.08
CA GLN A 29 7.63 20.70 -0.09
C GLN A 29 7.40 20.21 -1.53
N LYS A 30 8.41 20.34 -2.40
CA LYS A 30 8.32 19.91 -3.79
C LYS A 30 8.90 18.50 -3.91
N TRP A 31 8.08 17.62 -4.47
CA TRP A 31 8.43 16.24 -4.76
C TRP A 31 8.74 16.10 -6.25
N ALA A 32 9.80 15.34 -6.55
CA ALA A 32 10.09 14.82 -7.87
C ALA A 32 10.20 13.29 -7.76
N VAL A 33 9.91 12.58 -8.84
CA VAL A 33 9.95 11.12 -8.84
C VAL A 33 10.57 10.57 -10.11
N GLU A 34 11.30 9.48 -9.93
CA GLU A 34 11.82 8.62 -11.00
C GLU A 34 11.26 7.22 -10.77
N ILE A 35 10.53 6.69 -11.75
CA ILE A 35 10.08 5.29 -11.75
C ILE A 35 11.24 4.44 -12.24
N ARG A 36 11.71 3.53 -11.39
CA ARG A 36 12.88 2.69 -11.71
C ARG A 36 12.47 1.35 -12.28
N HIS A 37 11.50 0.70 -11.63
CA HIS A 37 10.98 -0.60 -12.06
C HIS A 37 9.49 -0.70 -11.78
N THR A 38 8.77 -1.39 -12.66
CA THR A 38 7.37 -1.76 -12.48
C THR A 38 7.19 -3.22 -12.84
N ASN A 39 6.21 -3.88 -12.22
CA ASN A 39 5.80 -5.22 -12.60
C ASN A 39 4.30 -5.43 -12.30
N SER A 40 3.67 -6.33 -13.04
CA SER A 40 2.28 -6.76 -12.83
C SER A 40 2.26 -8.28 -12.82
N VAL A 41 1.87 -8.85 -11.68
CA VAL A 41 1.83 -10.30 -11.47
C VAL A 41 0.38 -10.75 -11.43
N ALA A 42 -0.04 -11.51 -12.44
CA ALA A 42 -1.37 -12.09 -12.49
C ALA A 42 -1.61 -13.03 -11.29
N TYR A 43 -2.79 -12.95 -10.70
CA TYR A 43 -3.17 -13.85 -9.62
C TYR A 43 -3.39 -15.27 -10.13
N PRO A 44 -2.91 -16.30 -9.39
CA PRO A 44 -3.41 -17.65 -9.58
C PRO A 44 -4.94 -17.67 -9.41
N ALA A 45 -5.64 -18.43 -10.25
CA ALA A 45 -7.11 -18.46 -10.27
C ALA A 45 -7.72 -18.79 -8.89
N GLU A 46 -7.10 -19.72 -8.15
CA GLU A 46 -7.53 -20.09 -6.80
C GLU A 46 -7.38 -18.93 -5.80
N LEU A 47 -6.29 -18.17 -5.88
CA LEU A 47 -6.07 -17.00 -5.02
C LEU A 47 -7.11 -15.91 -5.33
N TRP A 48 -7.33 -15.63 -6.62
CA TRP A 48 -8.33 -14.64 -7.03
C TRP A 48 -9.74 -15.01 -6.52
N ASN A 49 -10.14 -16.28 -6.65
CA ASN A 49 -11.44 -16.74 -6.17
C ASN A 49 -11.61 -16.52 -4.66
N LYS A 50 -10.56 -16.75 -3.86
CA LYS A 50 -10.55 -16.45 -2.42
C LYS A 50 -10.68 -14.96 -2.15
N LEU A 51 -9.90 -14.11 -2.84
CA LEU A 51 -9.90 -12.66 -2.68
C LEU A 51 -11.26 -12.04 -3.03
N ALA A 52 -11.80 -12.39 -4.20
CA ALA A 52 -13.08 -11.85 -4.69
C ALA A 52 -14.27 -12.22 -3.78
N GLY A 53 -14.22 -13.38 -3.13
CA GLY A 53 -15.27 -13.85 -2.20
C GLY A 53 -15.02 -13.51 -0.73
N ALA A 54 -13.89 -12.89 -0.39
CA ALA A 54 -13.41 -12.86 0.99
C ALA A 54 -14.40 -12.24 1.98
N ALA A 55 -15.08 -11.15 1.59
CA ALA A 55 -16.02 -10.44 2.46
C ALA A 55 -17.19 -11.30 2.98
N GLN A 56 -17.46 -12.44 2.35
CA GLN A 56 -18.55 -13.36 2.73
C GLN A 56 -18.06 -14.55 3.57
N LEU A 57 -16.75 -14.64 3.81
CA LEU A 57 -16.17 -15.74 4.58
C LEU A 57 -16.43 -15.58 6.08
N PRO A 58 -16.53 -16.69 6.83
CA PRO A 58 -16.43 -16.67 8.28
C PRO A 58 -15.12 -16.00 8.74
N ALA A 59 -15.12 -15.40 9.93
CA ALA A 59 -13.99 -14.58 10.41
C ALA A 59 -12.64 -15.33 10.40
N VAL A 60 -12.62 -16.62 10.76
CA VAL A 60 -11.41 -17.45 10.74
C VAL A 60 -10.86 -17.58 9.32
N ASP A 61 -11.72 -17.92 8.36
CA ASP A 61 -11.33 -18.09 6.97
C ASP A 61 -10.93 -16.75 6.33
N TYR A 62 -11.62 -15.66 6.68
CA TYR A 62 -11.26 -14.30 6.26
C TYR A 62 -9.84 -13.92 6.70
N LEU A 63 -9.51 -14.18 7.97
CA LEU A 63 -8.19 -13.93 8.52
C LEU A 63 -7.15 -14.87 7.90
N GLN A 64 -7.50 -16.11 7.59
CA GLN A 64 -6.60 -17.02 6.87
C GLN A 64 -6.29 -16.48 5.47
N VAL A 65 -7.28 -15.97 4.73
CA VAL A 65 -7.04 -15.34 3.42
C VAL A 65 -6.16 -14.09 3.55
N HIS A 66 -6.33 -13.28 4.60
CA HIS A 66 -5.47 -12.13 4.86
C HIS A 66 -3.99 -12.53 4.99
N VAL A 67 -3.71 -13.58 5.77
CA VAL A 67 -2.37 -14.12 6.01
C VAL A 67 -1.82 -14.79 4.75
N ASP A 68 -2.58 -15.71 4.13
CA ASP A 68 -2.18 -16.41 2.90
C ASP A 68 -1.82 -15.42 1.79
N TYR A 69 -2.66 -14.41 1.58
CA TYR A 69 -2.41 -13.38 0.59
C TYR A 69 -1.19 -12.52 0.96
N GLY A 70 -1.04 -12.15 2.24
CA GLY A 70 0.14 -11.42 2.72
C GLY A 70 1.45 -12.16 2.42
N HIS A 71 1.51 -13.46 2.71
CA HIS A 71 2.67 -14.29 2.39
C HIS A 71 2.91 -14.43 0.88
N TRP A 72 1.85 -14.55 0.09
CA TRP A 72 2.00 -14.57 -1.37
C TRP A 72 2.55 -13.23 -1.90
N VAL A 73 2.02 -12.10 -1.43
CA VAL A 73 2.52 -10.75 -1.76
C VAL A 73 3.98 -10.59 -1.32
N ALA A 74 4.32 -11.08 -0.13
CA ALA A 74 5.67 -11.04 0.41
C ALA A 74 6.67 -11.78 -0.49
N ALA A 75 6.29 -12.97 -0.98
CA ALA A 75 7.09 -13.72 -1.94
C ALA A 75 7.24 -12.97 -3.28
N GLN A 76 6.18 -12.35 -3.79
CA GLN A 76 6.26 -11.54 -5.03
C GLN A 76 7.16 -10.32 -4.86
N ALA A 77 7.05 -9.61 -3.73
CA ALA A 77 7.87 -8.46 -3.42
C ALA A 77 9.35 -8.85 -3.29
N LYS A 78 9.65 -9.95 -2.60
CA LYS A 78 11.02 -10.47 -2.47
C LYS A 78 11.60 -10.87 -3.83
N GLN A 79 10.83 -11.60 -4.64
CA GLN A 79 11.25 -11.99 -6.00
C GLN A 79 11.54 -10.75 -6.86
N PHE A 80 10.67 -9.73 -6.81
CA PHE A 80 10.88 -8.48 -7.53
C PHE A 80 12.16 -7.75 -7.09
N ILE A 81 12.45 -7.73 -5.79
CA ILE A 81 13.69 -7.16 -5.25
C ILE A 81 14.91 -7.92 -5.79
N ASP A 82 14.86 -9.25 -5.75
CA ASP A 82 15.96 -10.11 -6.20
C ASP A 82 16.21 -9.99 -7.71
N ASP A 83 15.14 -10.07 -8.52
CA ASP A 83 15.21 -10.01 -10.00
C ASP A 83 15.81 -8.69 -10.50
N HIS A 84 15.57 -7.60 -9.77
CA HIS A 84 16.08 -6.27 -10.09
C HIS A 84 17.31 -5.86 -9.28
N GLN A 85 17.86 -6.76 -8.45
CA GLN A 85 19.04 -6.52 -7.61
C GLN A 85 18.89 -5.27 -6.72
N LEU A 86 17.73 -5.12 -6.08
CA LEU A 86 17.34 -3.96 -5.29
C LEU A 86 17.66 -4.09 -3.80
N ASP A 87 18.39 -5.13 -3.41
CA ASP A 87 18.88 -5.29 -2.04
C ASP A 87 19.55 -4.02 -1.52
N TYR A 88 19.22 -3.63 -0.28
CA TYR A 88 19.68 -2.39 0.36
C TYR A 88 19.28 -1.08 -0.35
N GLN A 89 18.55 -1.14 -1.46
CA GLN A 89 18.02 0.04 -2.15
C GLN A 89 16.58 0.34 -1.75
N VAL A 90 15.77 -0.67 -1.45
CA VAL A 90 14.39 -0.48 -0.98
C VAL A 90 14.43 -0.10 0.49
N GLN A 91 14.02 1.13 0.80
CA GLN A 91 14.05 1.65 2.18
C GLN A 91 12.71 1.43 2.89
N LEU A 92 11.62 1.37 2.12
CA LEU A 92 10.27 1.24 2.64
C LEU A 92 9.38 0.56 1.62
N ILE A 93 8.41 -0.21 2.10
CA ILE A 93 7.36 -0.80 1.28
C ILE A 93 6.02 -0.19 1.67
N GLY A 94 5.24 0.27 0.70
CA GLY A 94 3.85 0.63 0.88
C GLY A 94 2.95 -0.48 0.40
N LEU A 95 2.07 -0.99 1.27
CA LEU A 95 1.12 -2.05 0.95
C LEU A 95 -0.31 -1.50 1.03
N MET A 96 -0.91 -1.25 -0.13
CA MET A 96 -2.34 -0.91 -0.21
C MET A 96 -3.22 -2.13 0.08
N GLY A 97 -2.77 -3.31 -0.37
CA GLY A 97 -3.49 -4.58 -0.21
C GLY A 97 -4.65 -4.76 -1.19
N HIS A 98 -5.56 -5.68 -0.86
CA HIS A 98 -6.78 -5.97 -1.62
C HIS A 98 -8.01 -5.58 -0.80
N THR A 99 -8.72 -4.53 -1.20
CA THR A 99 -9.91 -4.04 -0.48
C THR A 99 -11.04 -5.08 -0.52
N ALA A 100 -11.20 -5.83 0.57
CA ALA A 100 -12.27 -6.81 0.72
C ALA A 100 -13.50 -6.22 1.40
N ILE A 101 -13.31 -5.34 2.39
CA ILE A 101 -14.39 -4.70 3.12
C ILE A 101 -14.21 -3.18 3.03
N ASN A 102 -15.26 -2.49 2.59
CA ASN A 102 -15.32 -1.02 2.57
C ASN A 102 -16.76 -0.56 2.84
N SER A 103 -17.04 -0.12 4.06
CA SER A 103 -18.33 0.43 4.48
C SER A 103 -18.12 1.69 5.31
N PRO A 104 -17.97 2.86 4.66
CA PRO A 104 -17.82 4.14 5.36
C PRO A 104 -18.99 4.45 6.30
N ALA A 105 -20.21 4.04 5.95
CA ALA A 105 -21.40 4.23 6.78
C ALA A 105 -21.30 3.57 8.17
N THR A 106 -20.57 2.46 8.26
CA THR A 106 -20.33 1.74 9.53
C THR A 106 -18.90 1.90 10.02
N LYS A 107 -18.10 2.76 9.34
CA LYS A 107 -16.67 2.98 9.60
C LYS A 107 -15.81 1.72 9.51
N MET A 108 -16.29 0.69 8.83
CA MET A 108 -15.56 -0.56 8.63
C MET A 108 -14.80 -0.52 7.33
N SER A 109 -13.50 -0.79 7.38
CA SER A 109 -12.69 -1.02 6.20
C SER A 109 -11.58 -2.02 6.52
N HIS A 110 -11.30 -2.91 5.58
CA HIS A 110 -10.14 -3.78 5.67
C HIS A 110 -9.68 -4.20 4.26
N ALA A 111 -8.41 -3.93 3.99
CA ALA A 111 -7.70 -4.46 2.85
C ALA A 111 -6.90 -5.68 3.30
N LEU A 112 -7.08 -6.79 2.59
CA LEU A 112 -6.33 -8.02 2.80
C LEU A 112 -4.87 -7.83 2.37
N GLY A 113 -3.96 -8.55 3.01
CA GLY A 113 -2.53 -8.48 2.79
C GLY A 113 -1.82 -8.18 4.10
N ASP A 114 -1.31 -9.23 4.73
CA ASP A 114 -0.55 -9.13 5.99
C ASP A 114 0.78 -8.38 5.78
N GLY A 115 0.83 -7.13 6.25
CA GLY A 115 2.03 -6.30 6.19
C GLY A 115 3.18 -6.83 7.04
N ALA A 116 2.90 -7.59 8.10
CA ALA A 116 3.92 -8.23 8.92
C ALA A 116 4.62 -9.34 8.14
N ALA A 117 3.87 -10.15 7.38
CA ALA A 117 4.44 -11.17 6.51
C ALA A 117 5.35 -10.56 5.44
N VAL A 118 4.95 -9.44 4.83
CA VAL A 118 5.79 -8.71 3.86
C VAL A 118 7.07 -8.20 4.51
N ALA A 119 6.98 -7.60 5.70
CA ALA A 119 8.14 -7.09 6.41
C ALA A 119 9.13 -8.20 6.79
N ALA A 120 8.60 -9.31 7.34
CA ALA A 120 9.40 -10.45 7.79
C ALA A 120 10.16 -11.14 6.65
N VAL A 121 9.54 -11.30 5.48
CA VAL A 121 10.16 -11.98 4.33
C VAL A 121 11.14 -11.08 3.58
N THR A 122 10.83 -9.78 3.46
CA THR A 122 11.66 -8.85 2.69
C THR A 122 12.80 -8.25 3.51
N GLY A 123 12.70 -8.25 4.84
CA GLY A 123 13.64 -7.54 5.72
C GLY A 123 13.51 -6.01 5.63
N VAL A 124 12.45 -5.51 4.97
CA VAL A 124 12.20 -4.08 4.75
C VAL A 124 11.01 -3.63 5.58
N ASN A 125 11.05 -2.40 6.10
CA ASN A 125 9.92 -1.83 6.81
C ASN A 125 8.71 -1.68 5.88
N VAL A 126 7.53 -2.03 6.37
CA VAL A 126 6.28 -1.99 5.59
C VAL A 126 5.30 -1.02 6.25
N VAL A 127 4.66 -0.18 5.44
CA VAL A 127 3.50 0.62 5.84
C VAL A 127 2.26 0.06 5.14
N SER A 128 1.24 -0.31 5.92
CA SER A 128 -0.05 -0.79 5.42
C SER A 128 -1.20 -0.07 6.12
N ASP A 129 -2.45 -0.32 5.74
CA ASP A 129 -3.62 0.26 6.42
C ASP A 129 -3.62 1.82 6.47
N PHE A 130 -3.64 2.44 5.29
CA PHE A 130 -3.59 3.90 5.19
C PHE A 130 -4.90 4.59 5.58
N ARG A 131 -6.04 3.92 5.48
CA ARG A 131 -7.36 4.58 5.51
C ARG A 131 -8.12 4.49 6.82
N ASN A 132 -7.83 3.51 7.67
CA ASN A 132 -8.65 3.29 8.87
C ASN A 132 -8.63 4.46 9.85
N ILE A 133 -7.50 5.17 9.98
CA ILE A 133 -7.43 6.37 10.81
C ILE A 133 -8.40 7.47 10.31
N ASN A 134 -8.62 7.57 9.00
CA ASN A 134 -9.52 8.57 8.42
C ASN A 134 -10.98 8.25 8.76
N LEU A 135 -11.37 6.98 8.65
CA LEU A 135 -12.70 6.50 9.06
C LEU A 135 -12.94 6.69 10.57
N ALA A 136 -11.91 6.41 11.39
CA ALA A 136 -11.96 6.66 12.84
C ALA A 136 -12.12 8.16 13.18
N LEU A 137 -11.70 9.04 12.27
CA LEU A 137 -11.89 10.50 12.35
C LEU A 137 -13.16 10.97 11.63
N GLU A 138 -14.18 10.13 11.51
CA GLU A 138 -15.48 10.44 10.87
C GLU A 138 -15.39 10.73 9.34
N GLY A 139 -14.23 10.52 8.73
CA GLY A 139 -14.05 10.67 7.30
C GLY A 139 -14.66 9.51 6.52
N LYS A 140 -14.71 9.67 5.19
CA LYS A 140 -15.20 8.63 4.27
C LYS A 140 -14.12 7.64 3.84
N GLY A 141 -12.85 7.92 4.15
CA GLY A 141 -11.71 7.12 3.69
C GLY A 141 -11.48 7.20 2.18
N GLU A 142 -12.14 8.13 1.49
CA GLU A 142 -12.07 8.40 0.04
C GLU A 142 -12.39 9.89 -0.23
N PRO A 143 -11.88 10.49 -1.33
CA PRO A 143 -10.90 9.93 -2.26
C PRO A 143 -9.54 9.69 -1.57
N VAL A 144 -8.97 8.48 -1.74
CA VAL A 144 -7.81 8.05 -0.94
C VAL A 144 -6.57 8.90 -1.25
N PHE A 145 -6.33 9.20 -2.53
CA PHE A 145 -5.05 9.76 -2.99
C PHE A 145 -5.07 11.27 -3.27
N ALA A 146 -6.18 11.98 -3.03
CA ALA A 146 -6.33 13.39 -3.43
C ALA A 146 -5.19 14.30 -2.94
N LEU A 147 -4.77 14.14 -1.67
CA LEU A 147 -3.63 14.87 -1.15
C LEU A 147 -2.34 14.53 -1.90
N ALA A 148 -2.04 13.24 -2.08
CA ALA A 148 -0.83 12.83 -2.78
C ALA A 148 -0.81 13.31 -4.23
N GLU A 149 -1.93 13.23 -4.95
CA GLU A 149 -2.08 13.76 -6.31
C GLU A 149 -1.76 15.26 -6.35
N SER A 150 -2.17 16.02 -5.33
CA SER A 150 -1.86 17.46 -5.24
C SER A 150 -0.38 17.74 -4.97
N LEU A 151 0.32 16.82 -4.28
CA LEU A 151 1.74 16.96 -3.92
C LEU A 151 2.67 16.49 -5.04
N LEU A 152 2.26 15.45 -5.76
CA LEU A 152 3.04 14.76 -6.77
C LEU A 152 2.11 14.03 -7.75
N ALA A 153 2.05 14.52 -8.98
CA ALA A 153 1.33 13.82 -10.04
C ALA A 153 1.99 12.47 -10.36
N ALA A 154 1.18 11.43 -10.53
CA ALA A 154 1.65 10.14 -10.99
C ALA A 154 2.22 10.25 -12.43
N PRO A 155 3.39 9.65 -12.68
CA PRO A 155 3.91 9.51 -14.04
C PRO A 155 2.98 8.71 -14.96
N GLU A 156 3.04 8.94 -16.26
CA GLU A 156 2.24 8.19 -17.24
C GLU A 156 2.58 6.69 -17.22
N GLN A 157 1.58 5.84 -17.52
CA GLN A 157 1.72 4.39 -17.69
C GLN A 157 2.19 3.61 -16.43
N VAL A 158 2.03 4.19 -15.24
CA VAL A 158 2.28 3.51 -13.96
C VAL A 158 0.95 3.11 -13.31
N ASN A 159 0.92 1.97 -12.63
CA ASN A 159 -0.23 1.64 -11.80
C ASN A 159 -0.37 2.66 -10.66
N HIS A 160 -1.51 3.35 -10.65
CA HIS A 160 -1.80 4.46 -9.76
C HIS A 160 -1.73 4.07 -8.27
N ASP A 161 -2.40 2.99 -7.89
CA ASP A 161 -2.52 2.58 -6.51
C ASP A 161 -1.19 2.08 -5.94
N ALA A 162 -0.44 1.31 -6.73
CA ALA A 162 0.90 0.87 -6.34
C ALA A 162 1.83 2.09 -6.18
N PHE A 163 1.86 3.00 -7.16
CA PHE A 163 2.65 4.23 -7.05
C PHE A 163 2.34 5.04 -5.79
N TYR A 164 1.06 5.35 -5.55
CA TYR A 164 0.69 6.15 -4.39
C TYR A 164 0.80 5.41 -3.07
N SER A 165 0.75 4.07 -3.06
CA SER A 165 1.08 3.31 -1.84
C SER A 165 2.54 3.50 -1.44
N ALA A 166 3.48 3.51 -2.40
CA ALA A 166 4.89 3.81 -2.15
C ALA A 166 5.05 5.23 -1.58
N PHE A 167 4.37 6.20 -2.18
CA PHE A 167 4.45 7.59 -1.74
C PHE A 167 3.78 7.81 -0.37
N PHE A 168 2.63 7.19 -0.11
CA PHE A 168 1.94 7.22 1.18
C PHE A 168 2.78 6.62 2.30
N ALA A 169 3.50 5.54 2.02
CA ALA A 169 4.44 4.96 2.98
C ALA A 169 5.50 6.00 3.37
N LEU A 170 6.06 6.74 2.40
CA LEU A 170 7.04 7.80 2.67
C LEU A 170 6.45 8.96 3.48
N LEU A 171 5.26 9.45 3.12
CA LEU A 171 4.57 10.49 3.90
C LEU A 171 4.37 10.02 5.35
N ARG A 172 3.87 8.80 5.53
CA ARG A 172 3.71 8.19 6.85
C ARG A 172 5.04 8.10 7.61
N TRP A 173 6.11 7.67 6.96
CA TRP A 173 7.45 7.53 7.57
C TRP A 173 8.05 8.87 7.98
N ARG A 174 7.71 9.94 7.24
CA ARG A 174 8.09 11.33 7.53
C ARG A 174 7.15 12.03 8.50
N GLU A 175 6.12 11.34 8.98
CA GLU A 175 5.05 11.89 9.82
C GLU A 175 4.34 13.09 9.15
N GLU A 176 4.17 13.01 7.83
CA GLU A 176 3.44 13.97 7.01
C GLU A 176 2.04 13.44 6.73
N ASN A 177 1.05 14.34 6.65
CA ASN A 177 -0.32 13.96 6.34
C ASN A 177 -0.38 13.27 4.97
N ASN A 178 -1.08 12.15 4.90
CA ASN A 178 -1.40 11.48 3.65
C ASN A 178 -2.90 11.53 3.31
N LEU A 179 -3.77 11.90 4.27
CA LEU A 179 -5.16 12.26 3.99
C LEU A 179 -5.51 13.65 4.53
N HIS A 180 -6.22 14.42 3.72
CA HIS A 180 -6.77 15.73 4.06
C HIS A 180 -8.24 15.64 4.46
N ALA A 181 -8.60 16.34 5.54
CA ALA A 181 -9.98 16.44 6.01
C ALA A 181 -10.90 17.12 4.99
N ALA A 182 -10.39 18.13 4.28
CA ALA A 182 -11.15 18.86 3.27
C ALA A 182 -11.66 17.95 2.13
N ASP A 183 -10.89 16.91 1.78
CA ASP A 183 -11.24 15.98 0.71
C ASP A 183 -12.15 14.85 1.21
N THR A 184 -11.89 14.36 2.43
CA THR A 184 -12.51 13.13 2.96
C THR A 184 -13.70 13.38 3.88
N GLY A 185 -13.89 14.60 4.36
CA GLY A 185 -14.87 14.96 5.37
C GLY A 185 -14.49 14.58 6.81
N ALA A 186 -13.24 14.16 7.05
CA ALA A 186 -12.76 13.83 8.39
C ALA A 186 -12.70 15.06 9.32
N LEU A 187 -12.71 14.82 10.63
CA LEU A 187 -12.60 15.87 11.66
C LEU A 187 -11.28 16.66 11.59
N ARG A 188 -10.20 16.03 11.11
CA ARG A 188 -8.89 16.66 10.91
C ARG A 188 -8.05 15.87 9.91
N ASN A 189 -7.01 16.51 9.38
CA ASN A 189 -6.00 15.83 8.58
C ASN A 189 -5.37 14.67 9.37
N SER A 190 -4.95 13.64 8.67
CA SER A 190 -4.43 12.44 9.30
C SER A 190 -3.21 11.87 8.60
N ILE A 191 -2.39 11.21 9.40
CA ILE A 191 -1.24 10.41 8.99
C ILE A 191 -1.65 8.94 9.19
N GLY A 192 -2.13 8.32 8.12
CA GLY A 192 -2.54 6.91 8.09
C GLY A 192 -1.39 5.97 7.79
N GLY A 193 -1.51 4.72 8.21
CA GLY A 193 -0.51 3.69 7.99
C GLY A 193 -0.01 3.06 9.29
N ALA A 194 -0.30 1.77 9.48
CA ALA A 194 0.37 0.89 10.42
C ALA A 194 1.79 0.58 9.92
N VAL A 195 2.77 0.55 10.82
CA VAL A 195 4.18 0.32 10.49
C VAL A 195 4.62 -1.04 11.05
N TRP A 196 5.21 -1.86 10.18
CA TRP A 196 5.82 -3.14 10.52
C TRP A 196 7.33 -3.03 10.30
N VAL A 197 8.11 -3.34 11.34
CA VAL A 197 9.58 -3.25 11.28
C VAL A 197 10.12 -4.60 10.81
N GLY A 198 10.77 -4.60 9.64
CA GLY A 198 11.34 -5.82 9.03
C GLY A 198 12.81 -6.05 9.36
N GLN A 199 13.49 -5.07 9.94
CA GLN A 199 14.91 -5.16 10.29
C GLN A 199 15.13 -5.76 11.69
N GLU A 200 16.15 -6.59 11.80
CA GLU A 200 16.70 -7.07 13.07
C GLU A 200 17.82 -6.13 13.55
N TRP A 201 18.07 -6.07 14.86
CA TRP A 201 19.07 -5.20 15.49
C TRP A 201 20.50 -5.76 15.48
#